data_AF-A0A1H3X1B5-F1
#
_entry.id   AF-A0A1H3X1B5-F1
#
_cell.length_a   1.000
_cell.length_b   1.000
_cell.length_c   1.000
_cell.angle_alpha   90.00
_cell.angle_beta   90.00
_cell.angle_gamma   90.00
#
_symmetry.space_group_name_H-M   'P 1'
#
loop_
_entity.id
_entity.type
_entity.pdbx_description
1 polymer ?
#
loop_
_entity_poly.entity_id
_entity_poly.type
_entity_poly.pdbx_seq_one_letter_code
_entity_poly.pdbx_strand_id
1 'polypeptide(L)'
;MKKQQGFTLIELMIVVAIIGILAAVALPAYQDYTARSRVSEGLALASELKAIVADNASNVTPAAAGGLGAGFPTTATAGGATTPCNAAGTCTQVVGDNGTTAGTSTNVLSLAVNTGTGQIDIAYSARVSAAGSNVVSLVPTSNTAALEAGTRPPAAIIWTCYAAGKTGAPGAASLPANIAPAECRA
;
A
#
# COMPACT_ATOMS: atom_id res chain seq x y z
N MET A 1 -38.81 49.97 -17.09
CA MET A 1 -38.20 48.66 -17.40
C MET A 1 -36.69 48.78 -17.23
N LYS A 2 -36.08 48.13 -16.23
CA LYS A 2 -34.61 48.12 -16.08
C LYS A 2 -34.04 47.18 -17.15
N LYS A 3 -33.20 47.70 -18.04
CA LYS A 3 -32.47 46.90 -19.05
C LYS A 3 -31.59 45.91 -18.28
N GLN A 4 -31.87 44.61 -18.36
CA GLN A 4 -30.94 43.59 -17.89
C GLN A 4 -29.69 43.67 -18.76
N GLN A 5 -28.56 44.03 -18.16
CA GLN A 5 -27.25 43.90 -18.80
C GLN A 5 -26.86 42.41 -18.73
N GLY A 6 -26.84 41.75 -19.88
CA GLY A 6 -26.39 40.37 -20.00
C GLY A 6 -24.86 40.29 -19.96
N PHE A 7 -24.36 39.13 -19.55
CA PHE A 7 -22.94 38.77 -19.55
C PHE A 7 -22.39 38.76 -20.99
N THR A 8 -21.20 39.30 -21.22
CA THR A 8 -20.61 39.30 -22.56
C THR A 8 -19.94 37.97 -22.88
N LEU A 9 -19.94 37.59 -24.17
CA LEU A 9 -19.27 36.37 -24.62
C LEU A 9 -17.76 36.42 -24.35
N ILE A 10 -17.17 37.62 -24.40
CA ILE A 10 -15.75 37.81 -24.09
C ILE A 10 -15.43 37.64 -22.60
N GLU A 11 -16.29 38.10 -21.69
CA GLU A 11 -16.12 37.83 -20.25
C GLU A 11 -16.18 36.33 -19.97
N LEU A 12 -17.11 35.62 -20.61
CA LEU A 12 -17.24 34.17 -20.43
C LEU A 12 -15.99 33.43 -20.94
N MET A 13 -15.43 33.84 -22.08
CA MET A 13 -14.20 33.25 -22.61
C MET A 13 -12.99 33.46 -21.70
N ILE A 14 -12.84 34.65 -21.10
CA ILE A 14 -11.73 34.93 -20.18
C ILE A 14 -11.87 34.08 -18.91
N VAL A 15 -13.08 33.95 -18.36
CA VAL A 15 -13.32 33.11 -17.18
C VAL A 15 -12.96 31.64 -17.46
N VAL A 16 -13.37 31.09 -18.61
CA VAL A 16 -13.02 29.73 -18.99
C VAL A 16 -11.51 29.55 -19.16
N ALA A 17 -10.81 30.54 -19.73
CA ALA A 17 -9.37 30.49 -19.88
C ALA A 17 -8.64 30.45 -18.52
N ILE A 18 -9.05 31.28 -17.56
CA ILE A 18 -8.48 31.31 -16.21
C ILE A 18 -8.75 29.98 -15.48
N ILE A 19 -9.98 29.46 -15.55
CA ILE A 19 -10.33 28.17 -14.94
C ILE A 19 -9.50 27.04 -15.58
N GLY A 20 -9.27 27.07 -16.89
CA GLY A 20 -8.42 26.10 -17.58
C GLY A 20 -6.99 26.03 -17.04
N ILE A 21 -6.36 27.20 -16.82
CA ILE A 21 -5.00 27.27 -16.26
C ILE A 21 -4.98 26.74 -14.82
N LEU A 22 -5.92 27.17 -13.98
CA LEU A 22 -6.00 26.71 -12.59
C LEU A 22 -6.25 25.21 -12.50
N ALA A 23 -7.14 24.67 -13.33
CA ALA A 23 -7.46 23.25 -13.36
C ALA A 23 -6.26 22.38 -13.76
N ALA A 24 -5.43 22.84 -14.71
CA ALA A 24 -4.24 22.11 -15.16
C ALA A 24 -3.22 21.87 -14.03
N VAL A 25 -3.11 22.80 -13.07
CA VAL A 25 -2.21 22.67 -11.91
C VAL A 25 -2.92 22.01 -10.72
N ALA A 26 -4.18 22.35 -10.48
CA ALA A 26 -4.92 21.87 -9.31
C ALA A 26 -5.35 20.41 -9.41
N LEU A 27 -5.74 19.93 -10.60
CA LEU A 27 -6.23 18.55 -10.77
C LEU A 27 -5.16 17.50 -10.46
N PRO A 28 -3.92 17.57 -10.99
CA PRO A 28 -2.88 16.60 -10.64
C PRO A 28 -2.55 16.61 -9.15
N ALA A 29 -2.45 17.79 -8.53
CA ALA A 29 -2.17 17.90 -7.09
C ALA A 29 -3.29 17.32 -6.22
N TYR A 30 -4.56 17.52 -6.61
CA TYR A 30 -5.70 16.94 -5.92
C TYR A 30 -5.74 15.41 -6.08
N GLN A 31 -5.42 14.89 -7.26
CA GLN A 31 -5.31 13.45 -7.50
C GLN A 31 -4.25 12.83 -6.59
N ASP A 32 -3.05 13.43 -6.50
CA ASP A 32 -1.98 12.98 -5.61
C ASP A 32 -2.41 12.99 -4.14
N TYR A 33 -3.12 14.03 -3.70
CA TYR A 33 -3.64 14.11 -2.34
C TYR A 33 -4.63 12.97 -2.03
N THR A 34 -5.57 12.71 -2.94
CA THR A 34 -6.53 11.60 -2.77
C THR A 34 -5.87 10.23 -2.87
N ALA A 35 -4.81 10.08 -3.66
CA ALA A 35 -4.02 8.85 -3.71
C ALA A 35 -3.31 8.60 -2.38
N ARG A 36 -2.64 9.62 -1.81
CA ARG A 36 -2.01 9.50 -0.48
C ARG A 36 -3.00 9.10 0.62
N SER A 37 -4.20 9.69 0.63
CA SER A 37 -5.21 9.35 1.63
C SER A 37 -5.72 7.91 1.50
N ARG A 38 -5.65 7.31 0.31
CA ARG A 38 -5.99 5.89 0.10
C ARG A 38 -4.87 4.96 0.54
N VAL A 39 -3.61 5.40 0.46
CA VAL A 39 -2.45 4.59 0.89
C VAL A 39 -2.49 4.26 2.38
N SER A 40 -3.00 5.17 3.22
CA SER A 40 -3.10 4.95 4.67
C SER A 40 -4.02 3.79 5.05
N GLU A 41 -5.04 3.47 4.25
CA GLU A 41 -5.90 2.30 4.48
C GLU A 41 -5.09 1.00 4.44
N GLY A 42 -4.22 0.84 3.44
CA GLY A 42 -3.34 -0.32 3.34
C GLY A 42 -2.35 -0.44 4.49
N LEU A 43 -1.81 0.68 4.96
CA LEU A 43 -0.93 0.70 6.13
C LEU A 43 -1.67 0.31 7.42
N ALA A 44 -2.94 0.71 7.56
CA ALA A 44 -3.78 0.31 8.68
C ALA A 44 -4.04 -1.20 8.65
N LEU A 45 -4.42 -1.77 7.50
CA LEU A 45 -4.61 -3.21 7.34
C LEU A 45 -3.32 -4.00 7.62
N ALA A 46 -2.17 -3.49 7.17
CA ALA A 46 -0.88 -4.14 7.40
C ALA A 46 -0.41 -4.09 8.87
N SER A 47 -1.02 -3.27 9.74
CA SER A 47 -0.64 -3.17 11.15
C SER A 47 -0.88 -4.48 11.92
N GLU A 48 -1.95 -5.19 11.59
CA GLU A 48 -2.28 -6.50 12.16
C GLU A 48 -1.25 -7.57 11.77
N LEU A 49 -0.75 -7.49 10.53
CA LEU A 49 0.27 -8.40 10.01
C LEU A 49 1.62 -8.20 10.71
N LYS A 50 1.95 -6.97 11.14
CA LYS A 50 3.18 -6.71 11.91
C LYS A 50 3.18 -7.47 13.23
N ALA A 51 2.02 -7.60 13.88
CA ALA A 51 1.89 -8.36 15.13
C ALA A 51 2.11 -9.85 14.86
N ILE A 52 1.48 -10.41 13.82
CA ILE A 52 1.69 -11.82 13.41
C ILE A 52 3.17 -12.11 13.17
N VAL A 53 3.86 -11.24 12.42
CA VAL A 53 5.30 -11.40 12.15
C VAL A 53 6.14 -11.34 13.43
N ALA A 54 5.83 -10.42 14.34
CA ALA A 54 6.56 -10.28 15.60
C ALA A 54 6.34 -11.48 16.55
N ASP A 55 5.12 -12.01 16.60
CA ASP A 55 4.78 -13.18 17.41
C ASP A 55 5.48 -14.43 16.87
N ASN A 56 5.41 -14.67 15.56
CA ASN A 56 6.09 -15.79 14.92
C ASN A 56 7.62 -15.71 15.05
N ALA A 57 8.19 -14.52 14.97
CA ALA A 57 9.62 -14.31 15.23
C ALA A 57 9.98 -14.65 16.68
N SER A 58 9.15 -14.24 17.64
CA SER A 58 9.34 -14.52 19.07
C SER A 58 9.16 -16.00 19.41
N ASN A 59 8.32 -16.71 18.66
CA ASN A 59 8.04 -18.14 18.79
C ASN A 59 9.00 -19.01 17.98
N VAL A 60 9.89 -18.39 17.19
CA VAL A 60 10.89 -19.12 16.38
C VAL A 60 10.19 -20.09 15.41
N THR A 61 9.07 -19.64 14.82
CA THR A 61 8.24 -20.48 13.95
C THR A 61 9.04 -20.93 12.72
N PRO A 62 9.19 -22.25 12.46
CA PRO A 62 9.97 -22.75 11.33
C PRO A 62 9.38 -22.34 9.98
N ALA A 63 10.23 -22.11 8.98
CA ALA A 63 9.80 -21.78 7.62
C ALA A 63 8.81 -22.80 7.03
N ALA A 64 9.02 -24.09 7.31
CA ALA A 64 8.14 -25.18 6.83
C ALA A 64 6.70 -25.10 7.37
N ALA A 65 6.47 -24.38 8.48
CA ALA A 65 5.15 -24.19 9.10
C ALA A 65 4.53 -22.83 8.78
N GLY A 66 5.04 -22.11 7.77
CA GLY A 66 4.59 -20.75 7.43
C GLY A 66 5.49 -19.64 7.98
N GLY A 67 6.55 -19.98 8.72
CA GLY A 67 7.56 -19.04 9.18
C GLY A 67 6.99 -17.80 9.85
N LEU A 68 7.49 -16.63 9.45
CA LEU A 68 7.06 -15.33 9.97
C LEU A 68 5.63 -14.95 9.56
N GLY A 69 5.08 -15.57 8.52
CA GLY A 69 3.70 -15.36 8.08
C GLY A 69 2.70 -16.37 8.63
N ALA A 70 3.12 -17.33 9.47
CA ALA A 70 2.26 -18.43 9.90
C ALA A 70 0.97 -17.91 10.55
N GLY A 71 -0.17 -18.47 10.15
CA GLY A 71 -1.50 -18.07 10.63
C GLY A 71 -2.09 -16.83 9.94
N PHE A 72 -1.34 -16.10 9.11
CA PHE A 72 -1.88 -15.04 8.26
C PHE A 72 -3.00 -15.57 7.36
N PRO A 73 -4.19 -14.94 7.31
CA PRO A 73 -5.27 -15.38 6.45
C PRO A 73 -4.91 -15.13 4.98
N THR A 74 -4.86 -16.18 4.18
CA THR A 74 -4.60 -16.13 2.74
C THR A 74 -5.89 -16.36 1.96
N THR A 75 -6.00 -15.71 0.80
CA THR A 75 -7.17 -15.82 -0.09
C THR A 75 -6.73 -15.59 -1.52
N ALA A 76 -7.11 -16.47 -2.44
CA ALA A 76 -6.72 -16.38 -3.86
C ALA A 76 -7.51 -15.32 -4.66
N THR A 77 -8.72 -14.98 -4.21
CA THR A 77 -9.62 -14.02 -4.86
C THR A 77 -10.28 -13.11 -3.84
N ALA A 78 -10.62 -11.89 -4.21
CA ALA A 78 -11.36 -10.98 -3.33
C ALA A 78 -12.70 -11.60 -2.90
N GLY A 79 -13.02 -11.56 -1.60
CA GLY A 79 -14.22 -12.16 -1.03
C GLY A 79 -14.24 -13.70 -1.01
N GLY A 80 -13.14 -14.36 -1.40
CA GLY A 80 -13.02 -15.82 -1.35
C GLY A 80 -12.84 -16.38 0.06
N ALA A 81 -12.89 -17.71 0.17
CA ALA A 81 -12.61 -18.42 1.42
C ALA A 81 -11.16 -18.23 1.86
N THR A 82 -10.96 -17.96 3.14
CA THR A 82 -9.64 -17.76 3.75
C THR A 82 -9.06 -19.09 4.24
N THR A 83 -7.74 -19.26 4.09
CA THR A 83 -6.99 -20.36 4.70
C THR A 83 -5.75 -19.81 5.41
N PRO A 84 -5.32 -20.40 6.54
CA PRO A 84 -4.13 -19.92 7.24
C PRO A 84 -2.86 -20.23 6.44
N CYS A 85 -1.94 -19.27 6.42
CA CYS A 85 -0.58 -19.47 5.93
C CYS A 85 0.14 -20.54 6.76
N ASN A 86 0.61 -21.60 6.10
CA ASN A 86 1.21 -22.77 6.76
C ASN A 86 2.41 -23.37 5.99
N ALA A 87 2.96 -22.64 5.01
CA ALA A 87 4.08 -23.10 4.18
C ALA A 87 5.09 -21.98 3.90
N ALA A 88 6.32 -22.37 3.56
CA ALA A 88 7.36 -21.43 3.16
C ALA A 88 7.02 -20.71 1.84
N GLY A 89 7.58 -19.53 1.62
CA GLY A 89 7.36 -18.71 0.43
C GLY A 89 6.66 -17.40 0.73
N THR A 90 5.66 -17.04 -0.09
CA THR A 90 4.88 -15.82 0.08
C THR A 90 3.43 -16.18 0.32
N CYS A 91 2.87 -15.71 1.43
CA CYS A 91 1.46 -15.88 1.74
C CYS A 91 0.71 -14.60 1.36
N THR A 92 -0.35 -14.73 0.57
CA THR A 92 -1.06 -13.58 -0.02
C THR A 92 -2.55 -13.61 0.32
N GLN A 93 -3.06 -12.48 0.77
CA GLN A 93 -4.48 -12.22 0.91
C GLN A 93 -4.91 -11.24 -0.18
N VAL A 94 -5.76 -11.68 -1.09
CA VAL A 94 -6.45 -10.77 -2.01
C VAL A 94 -7.62 -10.12 -1.26
N VAL A 95 -7.48 -8.81 -1.00
CA VAL A 95 -8.43 -7.99 -0.21
C VAL A 95 -9.45 -7.31 -1.13
N GLY A 96 -8.97 -6.84 -2.29
CA GLY A 96 -9.75 -6.13 -3.28
C GLY A 96 -9.54 -6.71 -4.68
N ASP A 97 -10.32 -6.22 -5.61
CA ASP A 97 -10.46 -6.69 -6.99
C ASP A 97 -10.46 -5.51 -7.98
N ASN A 98 -9.68 -4.47 -7.65
CA ASN A 98 -9.65 -3.20 -8.39
C ASN A 98 -10.98 -2.43 -8.37
N GLY A 99 -11.81 -2.65 -7.35
CA GLY A 99 -13.06 -1.92 -7.13
C GLY A 99 -14.28 -2.55 -7.79
N THR A 100 -14.27 -3.86 -8.03
CA THR A 100 -15.50 -4.63 -8.23
C THR A 100 -16.12 -4.98 -6.87
N THR A 101 -17.36 -5.47 -6.87
CA THR A 101 -18.17 -5.57 -5.64
C THR A 101 -17.79 -6.76 -4.73
N ALA A 102 -16.78 -7.56 -5.08
CA ALA A 102 -16.44 -8.77 -4.34
C ALA A 102 -15.40 -8.55 -3.23
N GLY A 103 -14.63 -7.46 -3.29
CA GLY A 103 -13.60 -7.12 -2.30
C GLY A 103 -14.10 -6.38 -1.06
N THR A 104 -13.33 -6.46 0.03
CA THR A 104 -13.56 -5.69 1.26
C THR A 104 -12.88 -4.32 1.23
N SER A 105 -11.95 -4.10 0.29
CA SER A 105 -11.35 -2.80 -0.01
C SER A 105 -11.41 -2.50 -1.49
N THR A 106 -11.62 -1.23 -1.83
CA THR A 106 -11.50 -0.73 -3.21
C THR A 106 -10.11 -0.11 -3.48
N ASN A 107 -9.34 0.19 -2.43
CA ASN A 107 -8.04 0.86 -2.53
C ASN A 107 -6.88 -0.12 -2.40
N VAL A 108 -7.05 -1.20 -1.64
CA VAL A 108 -6.04 -2.23 -1.42
C VAL A 108 -6.42 -3.47 -2.22
N LEU A 109 -5.51 -3.93 -3.06
CA LEU A 109 -5.68 -5.12 -3.88
C LEU A 109 -5.27 -6.37 -3.10
N SER A 110 -4.08 -6.36 -2.51
CA SER A 110 -3.59 -7.51 -1.75
C SER A 110 -2.56 -7.14 -0.69
N LEU A 111 -2.48 -7.99 0.32
CA LEU A 111 -1.40 -8.01 1.31
C LEU A 111 -0.62 -9.31 1.11
N ALA A 112 0.70 -9.23 1.05
CA ALA A 112 1.56 -10.39 0.93
C ALA A 112 2.63 -10.37 2.02
N VAL A 113 2.88 -11.52 2.67
CA VAL A 113 3.93 -11.68 3.66
C VAL A 113 4.96 -12.69 3.14
N ASN A 114 6.23 -12.26 3.05
CA ASN A 114 7.33 -13.18 2.85
C ASN A 114 7.56 -13.96 4.16
N THR A 115 7.35 -15.27 4.14
CA THR A 115 7.41 -16.09 5.35
C THR A 115 8.81 -16.30 5.87
N GLY A 116 9.85 -16.06 5.05
CA GLY A 116 11.25 -16.14 5.44
C GLY A 116 11.76 -14.87 6.12
N THR A 117 11.38 -13.70 5.60
CA THR A 117 11.93 -12.40 6.04
C THR A 117 10.96 -11.52 6.82
N GLY A 118 9.66 -11.85 6.81
CA GLY A 118 8.61 -11.06 7.43
C GLY A 118 8.27 -9.77 6.69
N GLN A 119 8.86 -9.55 5.51
CA GLN A 119 8.49 -8.41 4.64
C GLN A 119 7.01 -8.49 4.29
N ILE A 120 6.31 -7.37 4.44
CA ILE A 120 4.90 -7.22 4.06
C ILE A 120 4.82 -6.30 2.83
N ASP A 121 4.26 -6.79 1.74
CA ASP A 121 3.99 -6.01 0.54
C ASP A 121 2.50 -5.69 0.46
N ILE A 122 2.18 -4.41 0.31
CA ILE A 122 0.83 -3.88 0.17
C ILE A 122 0.68 -3.44 -1.28
N ALA A 123 -0.09 -4.19 -2.06
CA ALA A 123 -0.44 -3.81 -3.43
C ALA A 123 -1.75 -3.02 -3.41
N TYR A 124 -1.75 -1.83 -4.01
CA TYR A 124 -2.91 -0.97 -4.12
C TYR A 124 -3.63 -1.16 -5.46
N SER A 125 -4.89 -0.74 -5.55
CA SER A 125 -5.65 -0.76 -6.79
C SER A 125 -5.23 0.36 -7.75
N ALA A 126 -5.75 0.32 -8.98
CA ALA A 126 -5.57 1.35 -10.00
C ALA A 126 -6.15 2.73 -9.58
N ARG A 127 -6.94 2.77 -8.50
CA ARG A 127 -7.42 4.01 -7.89
C ARG A 127 -6.31 4.78 -7.18
N VAL A 128 -5.23 4.10 -6.78
CA VAL A 128 -4.07 4.71 -6.12
C VAL A 128 -2.97 4.96 -7.12
N SER A 129 -2.58 3.93 -7.88
CA SER A 129 -1.53 4.01 -8.89
C SER A 129 -1.64 2.87 -9.89
N ALA A 130 -1.05 3.03 -11.07
CA ALA A 130 -1.04 2.02 -12.11
C ALA A 130 -0.38 0.71 -11.63
N ALA A 131 -0.86 -0.42 -12.15
CA ALA A 131 -0.29 -1.73 -11.86
C ALA A 131 1.22 -1.76 -12.19
N GLY A 132 2.03 -2.32 -11.28
CA GLY A 132 3.49 -2.32 -11.37
C GLY A 132 4.15 -1.06 -10.80
N SER A 133 3.38 -0.07 -10.35
CA SER A 133 3.86 1.12 -9.63
C SER A 133 2.97 1.42 -8.42
N ASN A 134 2.53 0.37 -7.73
CA ASN A 134 1.41 0.41 -6.79
C ASN A 134 1.69 -0.39 -5.52
N VAL A 135 2.96 -0.62 -5.17
CA VAL A 135 3.32 -1.42 -4.00
C VAL A 135 4.13 -0.62 -2.98
N VAL A 136 3.70 -0.68 -1.72
CA VAL A 136 4.49 -0.26 -0.56
C VAL A 136 4.99 -1.51 0.16
N SER A 137 6.26 -1.53 0.53
CA SER A 137 6.86 -2.64 1.28
C SER A 137 7.21 -2.19 2.70
N LEU A 138 6.81 -3.00 3.67
CA LEU A 138 7.17 -2.85 5.08
C LEU A 138 8.17 -3.96 5.42
N VAL A 139 9.40 -3.60 5.74
CA VAL A 139 10.47 -4.56 6.02
C VAL A 139 10.79 -4.53 7.50
N PRO A 140 10.65 -5.66 8.22
CA PRO A 140 11.12 -5.77 9.58
C PRO A 140 12.62 -6.08 9.59
N THR A 141 13.33 -5.45 10.52
CA THR A 141 14.74 -5.72 10.77
C THR A 141 14.98 -5.87 12.26
N SER A 142 16.02 -6.61 12.62
CA SER A 142 16.52 -6.72 13.99
C SER A 142 18.03 -6.51 13.97
N ASN A 143 18.52 -5.55 14.75
CA ASN A 143 19.93 -5.13 14.71
C ASN A 143 20.45 -4.87 13.27
N THR A 144 19.64 -4.16 12.46
CA THR A 144 19.89 -3.81 11.04
C THR A 144 19.87 -4.95 10.02
N ALA A 145 19.74 -6.20 10.45
CA ALA A 145 19.59 -7.36 9.56
C ALA A 145 18.10 -7.67 9.32
N ALA A 146 17.78 -8.29 8.18
CA ALA A 146 16.47 -8.86 7.93
C ALA A 146 16.17 -9.98 8.96
N LEU A 147 14.88 -10.21 9.24
CA LEU A 147 14.50 -11.37 10.04
C LEU A 147 14.72 -12.67 9.25
N GLU A 148 14.90 -13.77 9.97
CA GLU A 148 14.99 -15.11 9.41
C GLU A 148 14.03 -16.05 10.15
N ALA A 149 13.12 -16.69 9.42
CA ALA A 149 12.19 -17.67 9.98
C ALA A 149 12.92 -18.79 10.72
N GLY A 150 12.34 -19.26 11.82
CA GLY A 150 12.94 -20.30 12.66
C GLY A 150 14.17 -19.82 13.47
N THR A 151 14.42 -18.52 13.53
CA THR A 151 15.46 -17.93 14.39
C THR A 151 14.88 -16.86 15.31
N ARG A 152 15.44 -16.71 16.51
CA ARG A 152 15.04 -15.65 17.45
C ARG A 152 15.72 -14.33 17.05
N PRO A 153 14.98 -13.21 16.94
CA PRO A 153 15.58 -11.90 16.68
C PRO A 153 16.60 -11.52 17.77
N PRO A 154 17.80 -11.04 17.40
CA PRO A 154 18.84 -10.65 18.36
C PRO A 154 18.55 -9.35 19.11
N ALA A 155 17.63 -8.52 18.60
CA ALA A 155 17.21 -7.25 19.18
C ALA A 155 15.73 -6.95 18.86
N ALA A 156 15.24 -5.79 19.31
CA ALA A 156 13.90 -5.32 18.98
C ALA A 156 13.68 -5.24 17.46
N ILE A 157 12.45 -5.58 17.03
CA ILE A 157 12.06 -5.51 15.62
C ILE A 157 11.74 -4.05 15.25
N ILE A 158 12.42 -3.54 14.24
CA ILE A 158 12.22 -2.20 13.68
C ILE A 158 11.61 -2.33 12.29
N TRP A 159 10.49 -1.65 12.07
CA TRP A 159 9.79 -1.64 10.79
C TRP A 159 10.21 -0.43 9.95
N THR A 160 10.69 -0.68 8.75
CA THR A 160 10.98 0.37 7.77
C THR A 160 9.99 0.29 6.62
N CYS A 161 9.38 1.42 6.29
CA CYS A 161 8.53 1.55 5.11
C CYS A 161 9.36 1.94 3.88
N TYR A 162 9.04 1.33 2.74
CA TYR A 162 9.67 1.57 1.45
C TYR A 162 8.62 1.81 0.36
N ALA A 163 8.85 2.87 -0.39
CA ALA A 163 8.23 3.17 -1.67
C ALA A 163 9.32 3.26 -2.75
N ALA A 164 8.92 3.48 -4.01
CA ALA A 164 9.86 3.59 -5.12
C ALA A 164 10.90 4.69 -4.86
N GLY A 165 12.18 4.35 -5.09
CA GLY A 165 13.30 5.29 -5.02
C GLY A 165 13.90 5.51 -3.63
N LYS A 166 13.32 4.94 -2.55
CA LYS A 166 13.96 4.96 -1.23
C LYS A 166 15.20 4.06 -1.21
N THR A 167 16.31 4.54 -0.66
CA THR A 167 17.56 3.75 -0.56
C THR A 167 17.33 2.47 0.22
N GLY A 168 17.77 1.33 -0.32
CA GLY A 168 17.56 0.02 0.29
C GLY A 168 16.16 -0.56 0.11
N ALA A 169 15.30 0.07 -0.72
CA ALA A 169 13.99 -0.46 -1.05
C ALA A 169 14.11 -1.85 -1.71
N PRO A 170 13.32 -2.85 -1.26
CA PRO A 170 13.24 -4.12 -1.96
C PRO A 170 12.61 -3.92 -3.35
N GLY A 171 12.91 -4.82 -4.30
CA GLY A 171 12.44 -4.70 -5.68
C GLY A 171 10.91 -4.67 -5.85
N ALA A 172 10.15 -5.13 -4.84
CA ALA A 172 8.70 -5.05 -4.83
C ALA A 172 8.18 -3.60 -4.58
N ALA A 173 8.91 -2.77 -3.85
CA ALA A 173 8.49 -1.41 -3.51
C ALA A 173 8.50 -0.52 -4.76
N SER A 174 7.31 -0.16 -5.23
CA SER A 174 7.12 0.45 -6.55
C SER A 174 6.17 1.67 -6.53
N LEU A 175 5.56 1.99 -5.38
CA LEU A 175 4.68 3.14 -5.26
C LEU A 175 5.46 4.46 -5.49
N PRO A 176 5.04 5.36 -6.38
CA PRO A 176 5.70 6.64 -6.61
C PRO A 176 5.83 7.51 -5.35
N ALA A 177 6.99 8.12 -5.16
CA ALA A 177 7.31 8.91 -3.97
C ALA A 177 6.41 10.15 -3.76
N ASN A 178 5.80 10.69 -4.84
CA ASN A 178 4.85 11.81 -4.75
C ASN A 178 3.53 11.43 -4.10
N ILE A 179 3.17 10.13 -4.10
CA ILE A 179 1.94 9.61 -3.47
C ILE A 179 2.22 8.65 -2.31
N ALA A 180 3.49 8.36 -2.03
CA ALA A 180 3.90 7.63 -0.83
C ALA A 180 3.88 8.52 0.42
N PRO A 181 3.58 7.94 1.61
CA PRO A 181 3.77 8.59 2.90
C PRO A 181 5.23 9.02 3.11
N ALA A 182 5.44 10.03 3.95
CA ALA A 182 6.75 10.64 4.13
C ALA A 182 7.79 9.64 4.65
N GLU A 183 7.37 8.76 5.55
CA GLU A 183 8.20 7.69 6.14
C GLU A 183 8.62 6.61 5.14
N CYS A 184 7.91 6.48 4.01
CA CYS A 184 8.18 5.48 2.98
C CYS A 184 9.13 5.99 1.88
N ARG A 185 9.34 7.31 1.79
CA ARG A 185 10.13 7.95 0.72
C ARG A 185 11.41 8.64 1.17
N ALA A 186 11.55 8.93 2.47
CA ALA A 186 12.75 9.51 3.08
C ALA A 186 13.67 8.42 3.63
#